data_AF-A0A4U5PKN0-F1
#
_entry.id   AF-A0A4U5PKN0-F1
#
_cell.length_a   1.000
_cell.length_b   1.000
_cell.length_c   1.000
_cell.angle_alpha   90.00
_cell.angle_beta   90.00
_cell.angle_gamma   90.00
#
_symmetry.space_group_name_H-M   'P 1'
#
loop_
_entity.id
_entity.type
_entity.pdbx_description
1 polymer ?
#
loop_
_entity_poly.entity_id
_entity_poly.type
_entity_poly.pdbx_seq_one_letter_code
_entity_poly.pdbx_strand_id
1 'polypeptide(L)' 'MKFFTVTLLVFATVLALTSAQGCSGGTQCTGGCCPDANAVCCPSGNACCPHATKCDEAQGLCIPGSPKAIRNAFMMKITA' A
#
# COMPACT_ATOMS: atom_id res chain seq x y z
N MET A 1 27.90 21.98 -29.13
CA MET A 1 26.96 21.11 -29.90
C MET A 1 26.74 19.74 -29.27
N LYS A 2 27.79 19.04 -28.78
CA LYS A 2 27.70 17.72 -28.12
C LYS A 2 26.86 17.68 -26.82
N PHE A 3 26.82 18.79 -26.06
CA PHE A 3 26.11 18.87 -24.79
C PHE A 3 24.59 18.70 -24.91
N PHE A 4 23.99 19.17 -26.01
CA PHE A 4 22.55 19.08 -26.25
C PHE A 4 22.09 17.64 -26.50
N THR A 5 22.94 16.85 -27.16
CA THR A 5 22.67 15.43 -27.43
C THR A 5 22.76 14.60 -26.14
N VAL A 6 23.69 14.97 -25.25
CA VAL A 6 23.87 14.31 -23.95
C VAL A 6 22.71 14.62 -23.00
N THR A 7 22.26 15.87 -22.90
CA THR A 7 21.11 16.24 -22.04
C THR A 7 19.82 15.57 -22.47
N LEU A 8 19.58 15.42 -23.77
CA LEU A 8 18.36 14.78 -24.30
C LEU A 8 18.32 13.27 -24.01
N LEU A 9 19.47 12.57 -24.09
CA LEU A 9 19.59 11.17 -23.71
C LEU A 9 19.40 10.95 -22.20
N VAL A 10 19.94 11.84 -21.37
CA VAL A 10 19.75 11.79 -19.91
C VAL A 10 18.28 12.02 -19.55
N PHE A 11 17.61 13.00 -20.17
CA PHE A 11 16.18 13.24 -19.93
C PHE A 11 15.32 12.02 -20.33
N ALA A 12 15.60 11.40 -21.48
CA ALA A 12 14.89 10.22 -21.96
C ALA A 12 15.08 8.99 -21.03
N THR A 13 16.28 8.81 -20.48
CA THR A 13 16.55 7.71 -19.53
C THR A 13 15.95 7.95 -18.15
N VAL A 14 15.89 9.20 -17.68
CA VAL A 14 15.23 9.57 -16.43
C VAL A 14 13.71 9.35 -16.48
N LEU A 15 13.06 9.68 -17.61
CA LEU A 15 11.62 9.40 -17.80
C LEU A 15 11.27 7.90 -17.73
N ALA A 16 12.22 7.02 -18.09
CA ALA A 16 11.98 5.58 -18.01
C ALA A 16 11.95 5.06 -16.57
N LEU A 17 12.68 5.70 -15.64
CA LEU A 17 12.74 5.30 -14.24
C LEU A 17 11.48 5.64 -13.43
N THR A 18 10.63 6.56 -13.90
CA THR A 18 9.47 7.03 -13.14
C THR A 18 8.23 6.13 -13.24
N SER A 19 8.30 5.02 -13.98
CA SER A 19 7.12 4.18 -14.30
C SER A 19 6.84 3.05 -13.30
N ALA A 20 7.61 2.92 -12.23
CA ALA A 20 7.38 1.91 -11.19
C ALA A 20 7.24 2.57 -9.81
N GLN A 21 6.18 3.35 -9.61
CA GLN A 21 5.70 3.65 -8.26
C GLN A 21 4.99 2.42 -7.69
N GLY A 22 5.71 1.31 -7.59
CA GLY A 22 5.32 0.23 -6.70
C GLY A 22 5.32 0.81 -5.28
N CYS A 23 4.24 0.59 -4.54
CA CYS A 23 4.04 1.15 -3.22
C CYS A 23 5.31 1.04 -2.37
N SER A 24 5.91 2.17 -1.96
CA SER A 24 7.24 2.25 -1.34
C SER A 24 7.37 1.61 0.05
N GLY A 25 6.33 0.91 0.51
CA GLY A 25 6.25 0.27 1.82
C GLY A 25 4.90 -0.43 2.06
N GLY A 26 4.20 -0.82 0.99
CA GLY A 26 2.81 -1.28 1.08
C GLY A 26 2.43 -2.31 0.03
N THR A 27 1.25 -2.91 0.20
CA THR A 27 0.65 -3.79 -0.79
C THR A 27 -0.07 -2.96 -1.86
N GLN A 28 0.15 -3.28 -3.14
CA GLN A 28 -0.60 -2.69 -4.24
C GLN A 28 -1.98 -3.35 -4.34
N CYS A 29 -3.04 -2.58 -4.10
CA CYS A 29 -4.42 -2.99 -4.30
C CYS A 29 -5.02 -2.27 -5.52
N THR A 30 -6.14 -2.77 -6.03
CA THR A 30 -6.85 -2.16 -7.17
C THR A 30 -7.26 -0.71 -6.91
N GLY A 31 -7.61 -0.38 -5.66
CA GLY A 31 -7.98 0.97 -5.22
C GLY A 31 -6.80 1.88 -4.86
N GLY A 32 -5.56 1.39 -4.94
CA GLY A 32 -4.35 2.16 -4.63
C GLY A 32 -3.40 1.43 -3.68
N CYS A 33 -2.46 2.19 -3.11
CA CYS A 33 -1.45 1.66 -2.19
C CYS A 33 -1.93 1.65 -0.75
N CYS A 34 -1.72 0.54 -0.05
CA CYS A 34 -1.85 0.53 1.41
C CYS A 34 -0.65 1.23 2.07
N PRO A 35 -0.85 2.01 3.15
CA PRO A 35 0.25 2.59 3.92
C PRO A 35 1.00 1.56 4.78
N ASP A 36 0.36 0.42 5.07
CA ASP A 36 0.92 -0.68 5.86
C ASP A 36 1.45 -1.81 4.97
N ALA A 37 2.71 -2.20 5.19
CA ALA A 37 3.35 -3.33 4.51
C ALA A 37 2.66 -4.67 4.78
N ASN A 38 1.99 -4.80 5.93
CA ASN A 38 1.28 -6.02 6.34
C ASN A 38 -0.24 -5.93 6.10
N ALA A 39 -0.71 -4.90 5.38
CA ALA A 39 -2.11 -4.81 5.03
C ALA A 39 -2.44 -5.73 3.85
N VAL A 40 -3.58 -6.41 3.94
CA VAL A 40 -4.16 -7.23 2.89
C VAL A 40 -5.25 -6.44 2.16
N CYS A 41 -5.27 -6.57 0.83
CA CYS A 41 -6.33 -5.98 0.02
C CYS A 41 -7.64 -6.74 0.24
N CYS A 42 -8.74 -6.01 0.44
CA CYS A 42 -10.07 -6.60 0.32
C CYS A 42 -10.32 -7.11 -1.11
N PRO A 43 -11.22 -8.08 -1.34
CA PRO A 43 -11.51 -8.61 -2.68
C PRO A 43 -12.04 -7.54 -3.65
N SER A 44 -12.78 -6.53 -3.18
CA SER A 44 -13.12 -5.36 -3.99
C SER A 44 -11.91 -4.49 -4.38
N GLY A 45 -10.78 -4.60 -3.66
CA GLY A 45 -9.57 -3.81 -3.89
C GLY A 45 -9.66 -2.34 -3.47
N ASN A 46 -10.84 -1.86 -3.08
CA ASN A 46 -11.11 -0.46 -2.69
C ASN A 46 -10.55 -0.09 -1.31
N ALA A 47 -10.29 -1.09 -0.45
CA ALA A 47 -9.88 -0.91 0.93
C ALA A 47 -8.76 -1.89 1.32
N CYS A 48 -7.93 -1.43 2.26
CA CYS A 48 -6.84 -2.18 2.86
C CYS A 48 -7.19 -2.53 4.30
N CYS A 49 -6.99 -3.78 4.70
CA CYS A 49 -7.23 -4.24 6.05
C CYS A 49 -5.95 -4.82 6.67
N PRO A 50 -5.67 -4.59 7.96
CA PRO A 50 -4.50 -5.16 8.60
C PRO A 50 -4.56 -6.70 8.62
N HIS A 51 -3.40 -7.35 8.60
CA HIS A 51 -3.30 -8.80 8.70
C HIS A 51 -4.11 -9.35 9.90
N ALA A 52 -4.82 -10.46 9.70
CA ALA A 52 -5.75 -11.10 10.64
C ALA A 52 -7.10 -10.39 10.88
N THR A 53 -7.47 -9.43 10.02
CA THR A 53 -8.85 -8.91 9.94
C THR A 53 -9.57 -9.42 8.69
N LYS A 54 -10.89 -9.41 8.74
CA LYS A 54 -11.82 -9.76 7.67
C LYS A 54 -12.43 -8.47 7.15
N CYS A 55 -12.53 -8.34 5.83
CA CYS A 55 -13.17 -7.19 5.23
C CYS A 55 -14.69 -7.38 5.27
N ASP A 56 -15.40 -6.46 5.92
CA ASP A 56 -16.84 -6.33 5.82
C ASP A 56 -17.14 -5.27 4.74
N GLU A 57 -17.44 -5.74 3.54
CA GLU A 57 -17.72 -4.86 2.39
C GLU A 57 -19.07 -4.16 2.54
N ALA A 58 -20.01 -4.72 3.31
CA ALA A 58 -21.32 -4.11 3.54
C ALA A 58 -21.22 -2.87 4.44
N GLN A 59 -20.21 -2.81 5.31
CA GLN A 59 -19.97 -1.68 6.22
C GLN A 59 -18.74 -0.86 5.84
N GLY A 60 -17.90 -1.34 4.91
CA GLY A 60 -16.62 -0.72 4.56
C GLY A 60 -15.61 -0.76 5.71
N LEU A 61 -15.72 -1.77 6.59
CA LEU A 61 -14.94 -1.88 7.83
C LEU A 61 -14.10 -3.17 7.85
N CYS A 62 -12.96 -3.12 8.54
CA CYS A 62 -12.14 -4.29 8.83
C CYS A 62 -12.55 -4.88 10.18
N ILE A 63 -13.30 -5.97 10.16
CA ILE A 63 -13.72 -6.68 11.37
C ILE A 63 -12.65 -7.69 11.80
N PRO A 64 -12.36 -7.84 13.10
CA PRO A 64 -11.39 -8.82 13.57
C PRO A 64 -11.90 -10.24 13.28
N GLY A 65 -11.17 -10.98 12.42
CA GLY A 65 -11.52 -12.36 12.09
C GLY A 65 -11.14 -13.36 13.17
N SER A 66 -10.48 -12.92 14.24
CA SER A 66 -10.02 -13.77 15.33
C SER A 66 -9.89 -13.03 16.67
N PRO A 67 -10.07 -13.70 17.82
CA PRO A 67 -9.83 -13.13 19.14
C PRO A 67 -8.38 -12.65 19.35
N LYS A 68 -7.42 -13.14 18.56
CA LYS A 68 -6.02 -12.68 18.56
C LYS A 68 -5.86 -11.26 17.99
N ALA A 69 -6.63 -10.89 16.96
CA ALA A 69 -6.58 -9.55 16.38
C ALA A 69 -7.07 -8.48 17.38
N ILE A 70 -8.07 -8.81 18.20
CA ILE A 70 -8.62 -7.94 19.24
C ILE A 70 -7.59 -7.71 20.36
N ARG A 71 -6.86 -8.76 20.77
CA ARG A 71 -5.75 -8.63 21.73
C ARG A 71 -4.64 -7.71 21.22
N ASN A 72 -4.25 -7.84 19.96
CA ASN A 72 -3.21 -6.99 19.36
C ASN A 72 -3.69 -5.55 19.15
N ALA A 73 -4.95 -5.34 18.76
CA ALA A 73 -5.54 -4.00 18.63
C ALA A 73 -5.65 -3.28 19.99
N PHE A 74 -5.97 -4.03 21.06
CA PHE A 74 -5.91 -3.49 22.42
C PHE A 74 -4.48 -3.09 22.78
N MET A 75 -3.48 -3.94 22.49
CA MET A 75 -2.06 -3.66 22.75
C MET A 75 -1.49 -2.49 21.92
N MET A 76 -2.05 -2.18 20.75
CA MET A 76 -1.62 -1.04 19.92
C MET A 76 -2.15 0.32 20.44
N LYS A 77 -3.08 0.31 21.41
CA LYS A 77 -3.61 1.49 22.09
C LYS A 77 -2.92 1.80 23.44
N ILE A 78 -1.99 0.94 23.88
CA ILE A 78 -1.31 1.04 25.20
C ILE A 78 0.17 1.43 25.08
N THR A 79 0.67 1.68 23.87
CA THR A 79 2.06 2.11 23.61
C THR A 79 2.19 3.63 23.34
N ALA A 80 1.25 4.44 23.83
CA ALA A 80 1.38 5.90 23.82
C ALA A 80 2.15 6.39 25.05
#